data_AF-A0A953Q6K1-F1
#
_entry.id   AF-A0A953Q6K1-F1
#
_cell.length_a   1.000
_cell.length_b   1.000
_cell.length_c   1.000
_cell.angle_alpha   90.00
_cell.angle_beta   90.00
_cell.angle_gamma   90.00
#
_symmetry.space_group_name_H-M   'P 1'
#
loop_
_entity.id
_entity.type
_entity.pdbx_description
1 polymer ?
#
loop_
_entity_poly.entity_id
_entity_poly.type
_entity_poly.pdbx_seq_one_letter_code
_entity_poly.pdbx_strand_id
1 'polypeptide(L)' 'MKTKVTIKPEATLLREARELAAQEGMSINALLAMCLEHVVNNRLPYACARRRALARLRKGLDLHWTPQRSRDELHER' A
#
# COMPACT_ATOMS: atom_id res chain seq x y z
N MET A 1 -14.33 15.29 -8.12
CA MET A 1 -15.72 14.92 -8.53
C MET A 1 -16.12 13.65 -7.79
N LYS A 2 -17.37 13.53 -7.34
CA LYS A 2 -17.91 12.28 -6.76
C LYS A 2 -18.69 11.53 -7.84
N THR A 3 -18.38 10.25 -8.05
CA THR A 3 -19.03 9.39 -9.06
C THR A 3 -19.88 8.34 -8.36
N LYS A 4 -21.09 8.07 -8.87
CA LYS A 4 -21.94 6.99 -8.36
C LYS A 4 -21.49 5.66 -8.95
N VAL A 5 -21.32 4.65 -8.10
CA VAL A 5 -20.98 3.28 -8.51
C VAL A 5 -22.03 2.35 -7.92
N THR A 6 -22.61 1.49 -8.77
CA THR A 6 -23.54 0.45 -8.32
C THR A 6 -22.77 -0.84 -8.13
N ILE A 7 -22.78 -1.36 -6.91
CA ILE A 7 -22.21 -2.66 -6.55
C ILE A 7 -23.33 -3.64 -6.24
N LYS A 8 -23.11 -4.92 -6.54
CA LYS A 8 -24.02 -6.03 -6.16
C LYS A 8 -23.32 -6.92 -5.13
N PRO A 9 -23.26 -6.50 -3.85
CA PRO A 9 -22.69 -7.32 -2.81
C PRO A 9 -23.61 -8.51 -2.50
N GLU A 10 -23.00 -9.57 -1.98
CA GLU A 10 -23.72 -10.70 -1.41
C GLU A 10 -24.49 -10.24 -0.15
N ALA A 11 -25.65 -10.84 0.13
CA ALA A 11 -26.58 -10.32 1.11
C ALA A 11 -26.02 -10.40 2.54
N THR A 12 -25.28 -11.46 2.87
CA THR A 12 -24.64 -11.58 4.19
C THR A 12 -23.56 -10.53 4.39
N LEU A 13 -22.73 -10.31 3.37
CA LEU A 13 -21.68 -9.28 3.40
C LEU A 13 -22.25 -7.88 3.61
N LEU A 14 -23.37 -7.54 2.95
CA LEU A 14 -23.99 -6.22 3.12
C LEU A 14 -24.60 -6.02 4.52
N ARG A 15 -24.99 -7.11 5.19
CA ARG A 15 -25.49 -7.05 6.57
C ARG A 15 -24.36 -6.78 7.54
N GLU A 16 -23.28 -7.56 7.46
CA GLU A 16 -22.09 -7.37 8.31
C GLU A 16 -21.47 -5.99 8.12
N ALA A 17 -21.37 -5.51 6.87
CA ALA A 17 -20.85 -4.18 6.58
C ALA A 17 -21.73 -3.07 7.18
N ARG A 18 -23.05 -3.28 7.30
CA ARG A 18 -23.95 -2.31 7.96
C ARG A 18 -23.77 -2.31 9.48
N GLU A 19 -23.63 -3.48 10.08
CA GLU A 19 -23.36 -3.59 11.52
C GLU A 19 -22.05 -2.90 11.87
N LEU A 20 -20.99 -3.14 11.08
CA LEU A 20 -19.69 -2.51 11.26
C LEU A 20 -19.75 -1.00 11.04
N ALA A 21 -20.45 -0.54 10.00
CA ALA A 21 -20.65 0.90 9.77
C ALA A 21 -21.39 1.57 10.93
N ALA A 22 -22.40 0.90 11.50
CA ALA A 22 -23.16 1.41 12.64
C ALA A 22 -22.31 1.49 13.93
N GLN A 23 -21.47 0.47 14.20
CA GLN A 23 -20.54 0.48 15.34
C GLN A 23 -19.56 1.66 15.28
N GLU A 24 -19.11 2.00 14.07
CA GLU A 24 -18.17 3.09 13.80
C GLU A 24 -18.88 4.45 13.57
N GLY A 25 -20.20 4.53 13.76
CA GLY A 25 -20.97 5.77 13.59
C GLY A 25 -21.00 6.33 12.16
N MET A 26 -20.77 5.49 11.15
CA MET A 26 -20.62 5.87 9.76
C MET A 26 -21.73 5.29 8.87
N SER A 27 -21.97 5.94 7.73
CA SER A 27 -22.87 5.39 6.70
C SER A 27 -22.19 4.28 5.91
N ILE A 28 -22.97 3.35 5.35
CA ILE A 28 -22.44 2.28 4.50
C ILE A 28 -21.63 2.82 3.32
N ASN A 29 -22.06 3.94 2.72
CA ASN A 29 -21.34 4.58 1.61
C ASN A 29 -20.02 5.20 2.08
N ALA A 30 -19.97 5.74 3.29
CA ALA A 30 -18.74 6.29 3.87
C ALA A 30 -17.73 5.17 4.18
N LEU A 31 -18.18 4.07 4.78
CA LEU A 31 -17.35 2.88 5.00
C LEU A 31 -16.79 2.37 3.66
N LEU A 32 -17.63 2.26 2.63
CA LEU A 32 -17.21 1.76 1.33
C LEU A 32 -16.20 2.68 0.64
N ALA A 33 -16.40 4.00 0.74
CA ALA A 33 -15.45 4.98 0.22
C ALA A 33 -14.10 4.89 0.94
N MET A 34 -14.11 4.77 2.27
CA MET A 34 -12.89 4.61 3.07
C MET A 34 -12.15 3.32 2.72
N CYS A 35 -12.85 2.19 2.58
CA CYS A 35 -12.23 0.94 2.15
C CYS A 35 -11.61 1.05 0.74
N LEU A 36 -12.31 1.72 -0.18
CA LEU A 36 -11.80 1.95 -1.54
C LEU A 36 -10.54 2.82 -1.52
N GLU A 37 -10.56 3.92 -0.75
CA GLU A 37 -9.40 4.77 -0.55
C GLU A 37 -8.24 3.99 0.07
N HIS A 38 -8.50 3.17 1.09
CA HIS A 38 -7.48 2.33 1.72
C HIS A 38 -6.85 1.35 0.72
N VAL A 39 -7.66 0.69 -0.11
CA VAL A 39 -7.15 -0.25 -1.12
C VAL A 39 -6.31 0.49 -2.16
N VAL A 40 -6.78 1.63 -2.67
CA VAL A 40 -6.05 2.44 -3.66
C VAL A 40 -4.75 2.99 -3.05
N ASN A 41 -4.84 3.59 -1.88
CA ASN A 41 -3.71 4.24 -1.20
C ASN A 41 -2.70 3.26 -0.63
N ASN A 42 -3.05 2.01 -0.33
CA ASN A 42 -2.07 1.03 0.14
C ASN A 42 -1.53 0.14 -0.98
N ARG A 43 -2.34 -0.22 -1.98
CA ARG A 43 -1.87 -1.06 -3.11
C ARG A 43 -0.98 -0.27 -4.06
N LEU A 44 -1.32 0.98 -4.39
CA LEU A 44 -0.57 1.74 -5.40
C LEU A 44 0.86 2.11 -4.92
N PRO A 45 1.06 2.68 -3.71
CA PRO A 45 2.41 2.98 -3.24
C PRO A 45 3.23 1.72 -3.02
N TYR A 46 2.64 0.64 -2.50
CA TYR A 46 3.34 -0.64 -2.36
C TYR A 46 3.77 -1.19 -3.73
N ALA A 47 2.88 -1.23 -4.72
CA ALA A 47 3.20 -1.73 -6.05
C ALA A 47 4.28 -0.87 -6.72
N CYS A 48 4.20 0.45 -6.58
CA CYS A 48 5.21 1.39 -7.07
C CYS A 48 6.56 1.20 -6.36
N ALA A 49 6.57 1.05 -5.04
CA ALA A 49 7.78 0.80 -4.24
C ALA A 49 8.41 -0.53 -4.62
N ARG A 50 7.61 -1.60 -4.74
CA ARG A 50 8.06 -2.92 -5.18
C ARG A 50 8.68 -2.87 -6.58
N ARG A 51 8.00 -2.21 -7.53
CA ARG A 51 8.53 -2.04 -8.90
C ARG A 51 9.86 -1.28 -8.90
N ARG A 52 9.98 -0.20 -8.13
CA ARG A 52 11.22 0.57 -7.98
C ARG A 52 12.34 -0.26 -7.34
N ALA A 53 12.05 -1.02 -6.28
CA ALA A 53 13.01 -1.86 -5.59
C ALA A 53 13.56 -2.95 -6.52
N LEU A 54 12.69 -3.65 -7.25
CA LEU A 54 13.10 -4.67 -8.22
C LEU A 54 13.94 -4.10 -9.36
N ALA A 55 13.59 -2.91 -9.87
CA ALA A 55 14.39 -2.23 -10.88
C ALA A 55 15.80 -1.87 -10.36
N ARG A 56 15.91 -1.40 -9.11
CA ARG A 56 17.19 -1.11 -8.45
C ARG A 56 18.03 -2.37 -8.25
N LEU A 57 17.42 -3.48 -7.83
CA LEU A 57 18.12 -4.76 -7.68
C LEU A 57 18.67 -5.28 -9.02
N ARG A 58 17.90 -5.14 -10.11
CA ARG A 58 18.36 -5.56 -11.45
C ARG A 58 19.53 -4.76 -11.99
N LYS A 59 19.52 -3.44 -11.79
CA LYS A 59 20.59 -2.57 -12.30
C LYS A 59 21.81 -2.53 -11.37
N GLY A 60 21.59 -2.71 -10.07
CA GLY A 60 22.55 -2.31 -9.04
C GLY A 60 22.60 -0.78 -8.87
N LEU A 61 23.14 -0.34 -7.74
CA LEU A 61 23.47 1.07 -7.52
C LEU A 61 24.97 1.23 -7.77
N ASP A 62 25.35 2.14 -8.67
CA ASP A 62 26.72 2.61 -8.73
C ASP A 62 26.92 3.56 -7.55
N LEU A 63 27.55 3.05 -6.49
CA LEU A 63 27.82 3.79 -5.28
C LEU A 63 29.19 4.50 -5.33
N HIS A 64 29.85 4.48 -6.49
CA HIS A 64 31.26 4.90 -6.63
C HIS A 64 32.16 4.29 -5.54
N TRP A 65 31.81 3.07 -5.13
CA TRP A 65 32.47 2.40 -4.03
C TRP A 65 33.85 1.93 -4.46
N THR A 66 34.88 2.35 -3.74
CA THR A 66 36.23 1.82 -3.87
C THR A 66 36.45 0.77 -2.76
N PRO A 67 36.76 -0.49 -3.11
CA PRO A 67 37.04 -1.53 -2.11
C PRO A 67 38.16 -1.10 -1.15
N GLN A 68 37.90 -1.14 0.15
CA GLN A 68 38.94 -1.04 1.20
C GLN A 68 39.75 -2.34 1.25
N ARG A 69 40.96 -2.31 1.79
CA ARG A 69 41.86 -3.48 1.77
C ARG A 69 41.41 -4.58 2.75
N SER A 70 40.66 -4.20 3.78
CA SER A 70 40.06 -5.15 4.73
C SER A 70 38.69 -4.68 5.23
N ARG A 71 37.92 -5.61 5.80
CA ARG A 71 36.65 -5.32 6.47
C ARG A 71 36.86 -4.44 7.72
N ASP A 72 38.00 -4.57 8.38
CA ASP A 72 38.28 -3.85 9.62
C ASP A 72 38.54 -2.36 9.34
N GLU A 73 39.15 -2.01 8.19
CA GLU A 73 39.26 -0.61 7.72
C GLU A 73 37.89 0.06 7.47
N LEU A 74 36.86 -0.74 7.15
CA LEU A 74 35.50 -0.23 6.93
C LEU A 74 34.76 0.07 8.25
N HIS A 75 35.06 -0.67 9.31
CA HIS A 75 34.37 -0.54 10.60
C HIS A 75 34.84 0.69 11.39
N GLU A 76 36.07 1.12 11.19
CA GLU A 76 36.71 2.24 11.90
C GLU A 76 36.45 3.63 11.27
N ARG A 77 35.50 3.73 10.32
CA ARG A 77 35.13 4.99 9.64
C ARG A 77 33.98 5.75 10.29
#